data_AF-A0A963EVT7-F1
#
_entry.id   AF-A0A963EVT7-F1
#
_cell.length_a   1.000
_cell.length_b   1.000
_cell.length_c   1.000
_cell.angle_alpha   90.00
_cell.angle_beta   90.00
_cell.angle_gamma   90.00
#
_symmetry.space_group_name_H-M   'P 1'
#
loop_
_entity.id
_entity.type
_entity.pdbx_description
1 polymer ?
#
loop_
_entity_poly.entity_id
_entity_poly.type
_entity_poly.pdbx_seq_one_letter_code
_entity_poly.pdbx_strand_id
1 'polypeptide(L)'
;MNRRAVRTVCRLLGASITLVLSLHQPAAAVEAVTDQPKPGNYCPGANVMMITAEELSAGLDQTMRSRAALIGGDRTMARSELASVGTTLRLAASRGGAARTMLLVDAIVQSRSGEDYAQMLTWFPLLHRSLMTLPRDAPVVAADDLIGHAEQIMQGDIVGNAFHSLSEARHMLACDGLDIPLQAALQAQNNLMKQFDRITKHSAYDSLIDALRSALEFVLGGNGSSPAVREAG
;
A
#
# COMPACT_ATOMS: atom_id res chain seq x y z
N MET A 1 -12.16 -80.68 9.88
CA MET A 1 -12.70 -79.48 9.21
C MET A 1 -13.72 -78.85 10.14
N ASN A 2 -13.35 -77.70 10.70
CA ASN A 2 -13.81 -77.13 11.99
C ASN A 2 -15.19 -76.46 11.89
N ARG A 3 -16.18 -76.91 12.67
CA ARG A 3 -16.52 -76.53 14.07
C ARG A 3 -17.15 -75.13 14.21
N ARG A 4 -18.49 -75.10 14.17
CA ARG A 4 -19.32 -74.06 14.80
C ARG A 4 -19.26 -74.26 16.31
N ALA A 5 -18.78 -73.24 17.03
CA ALA A 5 -18.76 -73.22 18.49
C ALA A 5 -19.71 -72.14 19.01
N VAL A 6 -20.71 -72.62 19.74
CA VAL A 6 -21.49 -71.90 20.76
C VAL A 6 -20.54 -71.48 21.89
N ARG A 7 -20.73 -70.30 22.49
CA ARG A 7 -20.74 -70.11 23.97
C ARG A 7 -21.00 -68.65 24.38
N THR A 8 -22.14 -68.49 25.04
CA THR A 8 -22.47 -67.46 26.02
C THR A 8 -21.58 -67.60 27.25
N VAL A 9 -20.96 -66.51 27.72
CA VAL A 9 -20.56 -66.33 29.14
C VAL A 9 -20.76 -64.87 29.53
N CYS A 10 -21.32 -64.70 30.72
CA CYS A 10 -21.79 -63.48 31.36
C CYS A 10 -20.73 -62.93 32.34
N ARG A 11 -20.87 -61.63 32.67
CA ARG A 11 -20.25 -60.87 33.79
C ARG A 11 -18.82 -60.33 33.58
N LEU A 12 -18.67 -59.00 33.57
CA LEU A 12 -18.37 -58.21 34.77
C LEU A 12 -18.29 -56.71 34.45
N LEU A 13 -18.76 -55.94 35.42
CA LEU A 13 -18.70 -54.48 35.54
C LEU A 13 -17.31 -53.90 35.23
N GLY A 14 -17.29 -52.75 34.57
CA GLY A 14 -16.07 -51.95 34.42
C GLY A 14 -16.36 -50.64 33.69
N ALA A 15 -16.76 -49.63 34.45
CA ALA A 15 -16.91 -48.27 33.97
C ALA A 15 -15.60 -47.76 33.33
N SER A 16 -15.68 -47.17 32.14
CA SER A 16 -14.66 -46.27 31.62
C SER A 16 -15.31 -45.30 30.66
N ILE A 17 -15.68 -44.14 31.22
CA ILE A 17 -16.10 -42.94 30.51
C ILE A 17 -14.94 -42.51 29.61
N THR A 18 -15.11 -42.62 28.30
CA THR A 18 -14.17 -42.04 27.33
C THR A 18 -14.41 -40.53 27.31
N LEU A 19 -13.65 -39.81 28.14
CA LEU A 19 -13.62 -38.36 28.16
C LEU A 19 -12.92 -37.87 26.88
N VAL A 20 -13.70 -37.40 25.91
CA VAL A 20 -13.19 -36.69 24.74
C VAL A 20 -12.68 -35.32 25.20
N LEU A 21 -11.38 -35.20 25.46
CA LEU A 21 -10.72 -33.90 25.64
C LEU A 21 -10.64 -33.20 24.28
N SER A 22 -11.69 -32.45 23.97
CA SER A 22 -11.64 -31.39 22.95
C SER A 22 -10.69 -30.31 23.46
N LEU A 23 -9.44 -30.31 22.97
CA LEU A 23 -8.51 -29.18 23.08
C LEU A 23 -9.13 -27.99 22.33
N HIS A 24 -9.90 -27.17 23.03
CA HIS A 24 -10.23 -25.82 22.61
C HIS A 24 -8.95 -25.00 22.64
N GLN A 25 -8.30 -24.86 21.48
CA GLN A 25 -7.36 -23.78 21.26
C GLN A 25 -8.18 -22.49 21.22
N PRO A 26 -7.97 -21.52 22.13
CA PRO A 26 -8.49 -20.19 21.90
C PRO A 26 -7.72 -19.64 20.69
N ALA A 27 -8.44 -19.40 19.59
CA ALA A 27 -7.94 -18.56 18.52
C ALA A 27 -7.49 -17.25 19.17
N ALA A 28 -6.18 -17.01 19.18
CA ALA A 28 -5.65 -15.72 19.55
C ALA A 28 -6.33 -14.70 18.62
N ALA A 29 -7.14 -13.84 19.22
CA ALA A 29 -7.73 -12.72 18.53
C ALA A 29 -6.57 -11.91 17.95
N VAL A 30 -6.52 -11.82 16.62
CA VAL A 30 -5.72 -10.81 15.95
C VAL A 30 -6.33 -9.49 16.40
N GLU A 31 -5.71 -8.84 17.38
CA GLU A 31 -6.05 -7.47 17.72
C GLU A 31 -5.85 -6.64 16.46
N ALA A 32 -6.96 -6.23 15.86
CA ALA A 32 -6.95 -5.22 14.83
C ALA A 32 -6.36 -3.97 15.48
N VAL A 33 -5.16 -3.58 15.05
CA VAL A 33 -4.53 -2.32 15.42
C VAL A 33 -5.50 -1.22 14.99
N THR A 34 -6.22 -0.64 15.96
CA THR A 34 -7.15 0.47 15.76
C THR A 34 -6.48 1.84 15.88
N ASP A 35 -5.15 1.90 15.75
CA ASP A 35 -4.50 3.19 15.57
C ASP A 35 -4.82 3.68 14.17
N GLN A 36 -5.59 4.77 14.08
CA GLN A 36 -5.62 5.56 12.86
C GLN A 36 -4.17 5.87 12.48
N PRO A 37 -3.75 5.59 11.23
CA PRO A 37 -2.45 6.01 10.77
C PRO A 37 -2.29 7.49 11.10
N LYS A 38 -1.15 7.88 11.67
CA LYS A 38 -0.84 9.30 11.85
C LYS A 38 -0.91 10.00 10.48
N PRO A 39 -0.88 11.32 10.38
CA PRO A 39 -0.67 11.96 9.08
C PRO A 39 0.76 11.73 8.60
N GLY A 40 0.96 11.50 7.31
CA GLY A 40 2.26 11.48 6.66
C GLY A 40 2.88 12.88 6.70
N ASN A 41 4.16 12.99 7.05
CA ASN A 41 4.78 14.28 7.38
C ASN A 41 5.93 14.67 6.43
N TYR A 42 6.20 13.88 5.39
CA TYR A 42 7.29 14.17 4.45
C TYR A 42 6.71 14.64 3.11
N CYS A 43 6.64 15.95 2.90
CA CYS A 43 6.25 16.50 1.61
C CYS A 43 7.46 16.86 0.74
N PRO A 44 7.46 16.43 -0.54
CA PRO A 44 8.56 16.74 -1.47
C PRO A 44 8.84 18.24 -1.60
N GLY A 45 10.10 18.59 -1.84
CA GLY A 45 10.49 19.96 -2.16
C GLY A 45 9.89 20.48 -3.47
N ALA A 46 9.92 21.80 -3.64
CA ALA A 46 9.25 22.52 -4.75
C ALA A 46 9.57 21.97 -6.15
N ASN A 47 10.82 21.56 -6.42
CA ASN A 47 11.20 21.01 -7.73
C ASN A 47 10.49 19.69 -8.04
N VAL A 48 10.32 18.82 -7.03
CA VAL A 48 9.58 17.56 -7.20
C VAL A 48 8.10 17.86 -7.39
N MET A 49 7.54 18.78 -6.60
CA MET A 49 6.16 19.24 -6.75
C MET A 49 5.89 19.78 -8.15
N MET A 50 6.78 20.60 -8.71
CA MET A 50 6.63 21.15 -10.07
C MET A 50 6.57 20.04 -11.14
N ILE A 51 7.48 19.06 -11.07
CA ILE A 51 7.45 17.91 -11.99
C ILE A 51 6.15 17.11 -11.84
N THR A 52 5.71 16.89 -10.59
CA THR A 52 4.43 16.23 -10.32
C THR A 52 3.25 17.02 -10.89
N ALA A 53 3.28 18.36 -10.84
CA ALA A 53 2.25 19.21 -11.42
C ALA A 53 2.15 19.05 -12.95
N GLU A 54 3.30 18.96 -13.63
CA GLU A 54 3.37 18.74 -15.07
C GLU A 54 2.74 17.38 -15.44
N GLU A 55 3.07 16.33 -14.71
CA GLU A 55 2.52 14.99 -14.91
C GLU A 55 1.02 14.94 -14.62
N LEU A 56 0.57 15.54 -13.52
CA LEU A 56 -0.85 15.61 -13.19
C LEU A 56 -1.64 16.40 -14.24
N SER A 57 -1.08 17.51 -14.75
CA SER A 57 -1.70 18.31 -15.81
C SER A 57 -1.81 17.53 -17.13
N ALA A 58 -0.74 16.80 -17.49
CA ALA A 58 -0.76 15.90 -18.65
C ALA A 58 -1.79 14.76 -18.47
N GLY A 59 -1.88 14.18 -17.27
CA GLY A 59 -2.87 13.16 -16.94
C GLY A 59 -4.31 13.68 -17.01
N LEU A 60 -4.56 14.92 -16.61
CA LEU A 60 -5.86 15.58 -16.74
C LEU A 60 -6.24 15.79 -18.21
N ASP A 61 -5.33 16.30 -19.03
CA ASP A 61 -5.54 16.46 -20.47
C ASP A 61 -5.84 15.13 -21.17
N GLN A 62 -5.04 14.09 -20.89
CA GLN A 62 -5.29 12.72 -21.38
C GLN A 62 -6.65 12.19 -20.93
N THR A 63 -7.07 12.49 -19.71
CA THR A 63 -8.40 12.11 -19.19
C THR A 63 -9.52 12.78 -19.99
N MET A 64 -9.37 14.07 -20.32
CA MET A 64 -10.34 14.80 -21.15
C MET A 64 -10.39 14.26 -22.58
N ARG A 65 -9.23 13.98 -23.18
CA ARG A 65 -9.15 13.35 -24.51
C ARG A 65 -9.79 11.97 -24.54
N SER A 66 -9.53 11.14 -23.53
CA SER A 66 -10.15 9.83 -23.36
C SER A 66 -11.68 9.95 -23.30
N ARG A 67 -12.20 10.87 -22.48
CA ARG A 67 -13.65 11.12 -22.34
C ARG A 67 -14.26 11.60 -23.66
N ALA A 68 -13.61 12.53 -24.35
CA ALA A 68 -14.06 13.05 -25.63
C ALA A 68 -14.12 11.95 -26.70
N ALA A 69 -13.10 11.09 -26.78
CA ALA A 69 -13.08 9.94 -27.67
C ALA A 69 -14.22 8.95 -27.37
N LEU A 70 -14.52 8.69 -26.09
CA LEU A 70 -15.64 7.83 -25.71
C LEU A 70 -16.98 8.43 -26.17
N ILE A 71 -17.18 9.74 -26.01
CA ILE A 71 -18.39 10.45 -26.48
C ILE A 71 -18.49 10.40 -28.01
N GLY A 72 -17.37 10.54 -28.71
CA GLY A 72 -17.28 10.43 -30.17
C GLY A 72 -17.40 9.00 -30.70
N GLY A 73 -17.50 7.99 -29.83
CA GLY A 73 -17.63 6.59 -30.22
C GLY A 73 -16.31 5.87 -30.50
N ASP A 74 -15.17 6.54 -30.40
CA ASP A 74 -13.84 5.93 -30.54
C ASP A 74 -13.39 5.30 -29.22
N ARG A 75 -13.90 4.09 -28.96
CA ARG A 75 -13.58 3.34 -27.74
C ARG A 75 -12.11 2.92 -27.66
N THR A 76 -11.45 2.71 -28.80
CA THR A 76 -10.04 2.29 -28.86
C THR A 76 -9.14 3.42 -28.40
N MET A 77 -9.33 4.62 -28.97
CA MET A 77 -8.62 5.81 -28.53
C MET A 77 -8.93 6.14 -27.06
N ALA A 78 -10.21 6.07 -26.67
CA ALA A 78 -10.60 6.32 -25.29
C ALA A 78 -9.88 5.40 -24.29
N ARG A 79 -9.80 4.09 -24.59
CA ARG A 79 -9.07 3.11 -23.77
C ARG A 79 -7.56 3.36 -23.75
N SER A 80 -6.97 3.68 -24.90
CA SER A 80 -5.54 3.94 -25.03
C SER A 80 -5.11 5.19 -24.25
N GLU A 81 -5.88 6.27 -24.34
CA GLU A 81 -5.67 7.50 -23.57
C GLU A 81 -5.84 7.22 -22.07
N LEU A 82 -6.88 6.48 -21.66
CA LEU A 82 -7.10 6.14 -20.25
C LEU A 82 -5.98 5.25 -19.68
N ALA A 83 -5.44 4.32 -20.47
CA ALA A 83 -4.27 3.54 -20.07
C ALA A 83 -3.04 4.44 -19.87
N SER A 84 -2.88 5.43 -20.74
CA SER A 84 -1.80 6.43 -20.63
C SER A 84 -1.93 7.27 -19.37
N VAL A 85 -3.15 7.68 -18.98
CA VAL A 85 -3.41 8.33 -17.68
C VAL A 85 -2.87 7.48 -16.52
N GLY A 86 -3.13 6.18 -16.54
CA GLY A 86 -2.63 5.26 -15.50
C GLY A 86 -1.11 5.24 -15.39
N THR A 87 -0.39 5.30 -16.52
CA THR A 87 1.07 5.42 -16.54
C THR A 87 1.52 6.76 -15.97
N THR A 88 0.92 7.86 -16.41
CA THR A 88 1.26 9.22 -15.95
C THR A 88 1.03 9.38 -14.44
N LEU A 89 -0.07 8.85 -13.91
CA LEU A 89 -0.37 8.86 -12.47
C LEU A 89 0.66 8.07 -11.65
N ARG A 90 1.12 6.92 -12.15
CA ARG A 90 2.18 6.13 -11.47
C ARG A 90 3.51 6.86 -11.50
N LEU A 91 3.82 7.58 -12.58
CA LEU A 91 5.00 8.42 -12.63
C LEU A 91 4.92 9.50 -11.54
N ALA A 92 3.81 10.25 -11.48
CA ALA A 92 3.55 11.26 -10.45
C ALA A 92 3.69 10.70 -9.03
N ALA A 93 3.09 9.54 -8.75
CA ALA A 93 3.18 8.86 -7.45
C ALA A 93 4.58 8.29 -7.11
N SER A 94 5.52 8.31 -8.04
CA SER A 94 6.90 7.82 -7.86
C SER A 94 7.96 8.94 -7.89
N ARG A 95 7.53 10.21 -7.90
CA ARG A 95 8.43 11.36 -7.96
C ARG A 95 9.04 11.66 -6.59
N GLY A 96 10.36 11.88 -6.60
CA GLY A 96 11.15 12.14 -5.40
C GLY A 96 11.70 10.86 -4.77
N GLY A 97 12.71 11.03 -3.90
CA GLY A 97 13.35 9.88 -3.24
C GLY A 97 12.42 9.18 -2.25
N ALA A 98 11.62 9.93 -1.48
CA ALA A 98 10.74 9.36 -0.45
C ALA A 98 9.66 8.47 -1.07
N ALA A 99 8.99 8.93 -2.14
CA ALA A 99 8.04 8.12 -2.90
C ALA A 99 8.67 6.81 -3.41
N ARG A 100 9.91 6.84 -3.90
CA ARG A 100 10.62 5.64 -4.37
C ARG A 100 11.01 4.72 -3.22
N THR A 101 11.42 5.26 -2.08
CA THR A 101 11.68 4.47 -0.87
C THR A 101 10.39 3.79 -0.41
N MET A 102 9.25 4.50 -0.39
CA MET A 102 7.95 3.92 -0.06
C MET A 102 7.57 2.78 -1.02
N LEU A 103 7.77 2.97 -2.33
CA LEU A 103 7.54 1.90 -3.32
C LEU A 103 8.45 0.69 -3.09
N LEU A 104 9.70 0.89 -2.66
CA LEU A 104 10.61 -0.19 -2.31
C LEU A 104 10.14 -0.93 -1.04
N VAL A 105 9.67 -0.21 -0.02
CA VAL A 105 9.04 -0.81 1.16
C VAL A 105 7.83 -1.65 0.74
N ASP A 106 6.93 -1.09 -0.07
CA ASP A 106 5.74 -1.79 -0.58
C ASP A 106 6.13 -3.06 -1.36
N ALA A 107 7.19 -3.00 -2.17
CA ALA A 107 7.69 -4.15 -2.93
C ALA A 107 8.25 -5.25 -2.01
N ILE A 108 8.99 -4.88 -0.95
CA ILE A 108 9.52 -5.83 0.04
C ILE A 108 8.38 -6.53 0.76
N VAL A 109 7.39 -5.77 1.23
CA VAL A 109 6.18 -6.31 1.89
C VAL A 109 5.43 -7.28 0.96
N GLN A 110 5.28 -6.92 -0.32
CA GLN A 110 4.60 -7.76 -1.31
C GLN A 110 5.41 -9.00 -1.74
N SER A 111 6.75 -8.95 -1.66
CA SER A 111 7.62 -10.06 -2.05
C SER A 111 7.58 -11.27 -1.11
N ARG A 112 6.78 -11.20 -0.04
CA ARG A 112 6.65 -12.25 0.97
C ARG A 112 6.25 -13.60 0.36
N SER A 113 7.19 -14.53 0.37
CA SER A 113 6.96 -15.95 0.11
C SER A 113 7.12 -16.76 1.39
N GLY A 114 6.13 -16.70 2.29
CA GLY A 114 6.13 -17.46 3.55
C GLY A 114 6.69 -16.72 4.76
N GLU A 115 7.33 -17.45 5.67
CA GLU A 115 7.88 -16.93 6.95
C GLU A 115 9.41 -16.77 6.93
N ASP A 116 10.07 -17.12 5.82
CA ASP A 116 11.51 -16.93 5.68
C ASP A 116 11.82 -15.48 5.26
N TYR A 117 12.45 -14.72 6.17
CA TYR A 117 12.87 -13.34 5.93
C TYR A 117 14.19 -13.23 5.16
N ALA A 118 14.92 -14.32 4.89
CA ALA A 118 16.23 -14.27 4.25
C ALA A 118 16.20 -13.52 2.91
N GLN A 119 15.17 -13.74 2.09
CA GLN A 119 15.01 -13.02 0.83
C GLN A 119 14.68 -11.52 1.05
N MET A 120 13.86 -11.20 2.04
CA MET A 120 13.49 -9.80 2.35
C MET A 120 14.69 -9.01 2.85
N LEU A 121 15.52 -9.62 3.71
CA LEU A 121 16.73 -9.01 4.26
C LEU A 121 17.73 -8.57 3.17
N THR A 122 17.74 -9.24 2.01
CA THR A 122 18.62 -8.82 0.90
C THR A 122 18.30 -7.43 0.33
N TRP A 123 17.11 -6.89 0.60
CA TRP A 123 16.67 -5.58 0.11
C TRP A 123 16.99 -4.43 1.07
N PHE A 124 17.28 -4.70 2.34
CA PHE A 124 17.53 -3.66 3.36
C PHE A 124 18.72 -2.75 3.03
N PRO A 125 19.86 -3.25 2.51
CA PRO A 125 20.93 -2.36 2.05
C PRO A 125 20.51 -1.36 0.98
N LEU A 126 19.54 -1.71 0.13
CA LEU A 126 18.98 -0.80 -0.87
C LEU A 126 18.03 0.23 -0.22
N LEU A 127 17.21 -0.19 0.75
CA LEU A 127 16.35 0.73 1.51
C LEU A 127 17.16 1.83 2.21
N HIS A 128 18.21 1.46 2.96
CA HIS A 128 19.04 2.44 3.65
C HIS A 128 19.73 3.40 2.67
N ARG A 129 20.26 2.89 1.54
CA ARG A 129 20.84 3.75 0.50
C ARG A 129 19.80 4.71 -0.09
N SER A 130 18.57 4.27 -0.28
CA SER A 130 17.49 5.12 -0.77
C SER A 130 17.20 6.27 0.19
N LEU A 131 17.12 5.99 1.50
CA LEU A 131 16.95 7.00 2.54
C LEU A 131 18.10 8.02 2.58
N MET A 132 19.34 7.58 2.37
CA MET A 132 20.51 8.49 2.35
C MET A 132 20.46 9.54 1.24
N THR A 133 19.59 9.39 0.23
CA THR A 133 19.38 10.41 -0.81
C THR A 133 18.47 11.55 -0.36
N LEU A 134 17.81 11.41 0.79
CA LEU A 134 16.88 12.39 1.33
C LEU A 134 17.58 13.36 2.29
N PRO A 135 17.06 14.59 2.44
CA PRO A 135 17.46 15.46 3.54
C PRO A 135 17.20 14.75 4.89
N ARG A 136 18.15 14.86 5.83
CA ARG A 136 17.98 14.33 7.19
C ARG A 136 17.07 15.22 8.05
N ASP A 137 15.78 15.22 7.74
CA ASP A 137 14.75 15.79 8.59
C ASP A 137 14.14 14.76 9.55
N ALA A 138 13.29 15.21 10.47
CA ALA A 138 12.72 14.34 11.50
C ALA A 138 11.93 13.13 10.94
N PRO A 139 11.07 13.28 9.91
CA PRO A 139 10.38 12.14 9.29
C PRO A 139 11.34 11.12 8.67
N VAL A 140 12.39 11.57 7.97
CA VAL A 140 13.38 10.67 7.35
C VAL A 140 14.18 9.91 8.40
N VAL A 141 14.59 10.57 9.49
CA VAL A 141 15.28 9.91 10.60
C VAL A 141 14.38 8.87 11.26
N ALA A 142 13.12 9.21 11.54
CA ALA A 142 12.17 8.26 12.11
C ALA A 142 11.92 7.06 11.18
N ALA A 143 11.85 7.28 9.86
CA ALA A 143 11.73 6.21 8.89
C ALA A 143 12.97 5.28 8.87
N ASP A 144 14.18 5.83 8.96
CA ASP A 144 15.43 5.05 9.03
C ASP A 144 15.47 4.19 10.30
N ASP A 145 15.10 4.76 11.45
CA ASP A 145 15.03 4.02 12.72
C ASP A 145 14.00 2.88 12.66
N LEU A 146 12.81 3.12 12.09
CA LEU A 146 11.77 2.11 11.91
C LEU A 146 12.19 1.00 10.93
N ILE A 147 12.91 1.34 9.86
CA ILE A 147 13.50 0.36 8.94
C ILE A 147 14.57 -0.46 9.66
N GLY A 148 15.47 0.17 10.43
CA GLY A 148 16.47 -0.53 11.25
C GLY A 148 15.83 -1.50 12.24
N HIS A 149 14.74 -1.09 12.92
CA HIS A 149 13.98 -1.98 13.79
C HIS A 149 13.37 -3.16 13.03
N ALA A 150 12.81 -2.93 11.84
CA ALA A 150 12.28 -4.01 11.01
C ALA A 150 13.38 -5.02 10.63
N GLU A 151 14.58 -4.54 10.32
CA GLU A 151 15.73 -5.37 9.98
C GLU A 151 16.13 -6.27 11.16
N GLN A 152 16.28 -5.68 12.35
CA GLN A 152 16.64 -6.40 13.58
C GLN A 152 15.59 -7.46 13.95
N ILE A 153 14.29 -7.16 13.78
CA ILE A 153 13.21 -8.16 13.99
C ILE A 153 13.37 -9.32 12.99
N MET A 154 13.60 -9.02 11.71
CA MET A 154 13.74 -10.05 10.68
C MET A 154 15.02 -10.89 10.83
N GLN A 155 16.08 -10.33 11.41
CA GLN A 155 17.31 -11.03 11.76
C GLN A 155 17.17 -11.91 13.02
N GLY A 156 16.11 -11.71 13.81
CA GLY A 156 15.88 -12.41 15.07
C GLY A 156 16.58 -11.79 16.27
N ASP A 157 17.14 -10.58 16.12
CA ASP A 157 17.85 -9.87 17.20
C ASP A 157 16.89 -9.31 18.25
N ILE A 158 15.67 -8.94 17.84
CA ILE A 158 14.61 -8.44 18.72
C ILE A 158 13.24 -9.03 18.36
N VAL A 159 12.31 -9.03 19.32
CA VAL A 159 10.93 -9.50 19.11
C VAL A 159 10.05 -8.34 18.64
N GLY A 160 9.21 -8.58 17.64
CA GLY A 160 8.23 -7.59 17.20
C GLY A 160 7.55 -7.96 15.88
N ASN A 161 6.83 -7.00 15.32
CA ASN A 161 6.22 -7.12 13.99
C ASN A 161 7.00 -6.26 12.99
N ALA A 162 7.89 -6.88 12.22
CA ALA A 162 8.71 -6.17 11.23
C ALA A 162 7.87 -5.43 10.18
N PHE A 163 6.73 -6.00 9.79
CA PHE A 163 5.83 -5.37 8.80
C PHE A 163 5.12 -4.16 9.36
N HIS A 164 4.79 -4.15 10.65
CA HIS A 164 4.28 -2.96 11.30
C HIS A 164 5.32 -1.84 11.27
N SER A 165 6.58 -2.14 11.62
CA SER A 165 7.67 -1.17 11.55
C SER A 165 7.90 -0.64 10.12
N LEU A 166 7.87 -1.50 9.11
CA LEU A 166 7.96 -1.09 7.70
C LEU A 166 6.76 -0.23 7.27
N SER A 167 5.54 -0.57 7.71
CA SER A 167 4.34 0.22 7.43
C SER A 167 4.42 1.62 8.04
N GLU A 168 4.88 1.72 9.29
CA GLU A 168 5.11 3.01 9.96
C GLU A 168 6.23 3.81 9.28
N ALA A 169 7.31 3.15 8.84
CA ALA A 169 8.39 3.82 8.11
C ALA A 169 7.90 4.41 6.79
N ARG A 170 7.11 3.64 6.02
CA ARG A 170 6.43 4.11 4.82
C ARG A 170 5.55 5.31 5.15
N HIS A 171 4.81 5.24 6.24
CA HIS A 171 3.93 6.30 6.68
C HIS A 171 4.68 7.61 7.02
N MET A 172 5.84 7.53 7.67
CA MET A 172 6.69 8.70 7.92
C MET A 172 7.13 9.41 6.63
N LEU A 173 7.31 8.66 5.55
CA LEU A 173 7.76 9.16 4.24
C LEU A 173 6.62 9.62 3.32
N ALA A 174 5.37 9.51 3.76
CA ALA A 174 4.20 9.91 2.99
C ALA A 174 3.95 11.43 3.06
N CYS A 175 3.45 11.99 1.97
CA CYS A 175 2.87 13.32 1.89
C CYS A 175 1.36 13.16 1.67
N ASP A 176 0.59 12.99 2.74
CA ASP A 176 -0.85 12.66 2.64
C ASP A 176 -1.64 13.62 1.75
N GLY A 177 -1.31 14.91 1.78
CA GLY A 177 -1.95 15.92 0.94
C GLY A 177 -1.82 15.66 -0.57
N LEU A 178 -0.76 14.96 -1.00
CA LEU A 178 -0.52 14.55 -2.37
C LEU A 178 -0.86 13.07 -2.61
N ASP A 179 -0.42 12.20 -1.71
CA ASP A 179 -0.47 10.75 -1.90
C ASP A 179 -1.91 10.22 -1.85
N ILE A 180 -2.77 10.76 -0.98
CA ILE A 180 -4.18 10.39 -0.88
C ILE A 180 -4.93 10.68 -2.19
N PRO A 181 -4.93 11.92 -2.74
CA PRO A 181 -5.61 12.19 -3.99
C PRO A 181 -4.99 11.45 -5.19
N LEU A 182 -3.67 11.22 -5.21
CA LEU A 182 -3.03 10.36 -6.23
C LEU A 182 -3.52 8.92 -6.18
N GLN A 183 -3.62 8.32 -4.99
CA GLN A 183 -4.14 6.97 -4.81
C GLN A 183 -5.61 6.89 -5.22
N ALA A 184 -6.41 7.90 -4.88
CA ALA A 184 -7.80 8.00 -5.33
C ALA A 184 -7.90 8.09 -6.87
N ALA A 185 -7.04 8.86 -7.52
CA ALA A 185 -6.99 8.97 -8.97
C ALA A 185 -6.59 7.63 -9.63
N LEU A 186 -5.57 6.94 -9.11
CA LEU A 186 -5.17 5.61 -9.58
C LEU A 186 -6.29 4.59 -9.43
N GLN A 187 -7.00 4.60 -8.30
CA GLN A 187 -8.13 3.70 -8.06
C GLN A 187 -9.29 4.01 -9.01
N ALA A 188 -9.63 5.28 -9.20
CA ALA A 188 -10.68 5.72 -10.13
C ALA A 188 -10.34 5.33 -11.58
N GLN A 189 -9.09 5.54 -12.01
CA GLN A 189 -8.60 5.14 -13.34
C GLN A 189 -8.70 3.62 -13.53
N ASN A 190 -8.25 2.82 -12.56
CA ASN A 190 -8.32 1.35 -12.63
C ASN A 190 -9.77 0.86 -12.68
N ASN A 191 -10.66 1.46 -11.88
CA ASN A 191 -12.08 1.14 -11.88
C ASN A 191 -12.75 1.51 -13.20
N LEU A 192 -12.36 2.63 -13.81
CA LEU A 192 -12.85 3.05 -15.11
C LEU A 192 -12.37 2.10 -16.21
N MET A 193 -11.08 1.71 -16.20
CA MET A 193 -10.53 0.70 -17.13
C MET A 193 -11.28 -0.64 -17.06
N LYS A 194 -11.66 -1.11 -15.86
CA LYS A 194 -12.48 -2.33 -15.69
C LYS A 194 -13.90 -2.19 -16.28
N GLN A 195 -14.43 -0.97 -16.33
CA GLN A 195 -15.76 -0.69 -16.89
C GLN A 195 -15.74 -0.54 -18.42
N PHE A 196 -14.57 -0.38 -19.05
CA PHE A 196 -14.43 -0.21 -20.50
C PHE A 196 -14.87 -1.43 -21.30
N ASP A 197 -14.80 -2.62 -20.70
CA ASP A 197 -15.29 -3.87 -21.30
C ASP A 197 -16.84 -3.97 -21.22
N ARG A 198 -17.52 -2.94 -20.70
CA ARG A 198 -18.99 -2.82 -20.59
C ARG A 198 -19.48 -1.49 -21.22
N ILE A 199 -20.78 -1.21 -21.09
CA ILE A 199 -21.35 0.10 -21.47
C ILE A 199 -20.88 1.15 -20.46
N THR A 200 -19.74 1.79 -20.75
CA THR A 200 -19.21 2.93 -19.98
C THR A 200 -19.94 4.22 -20.31
N LYS A 201 -20.43 4.93 -19.30
CA LYS A 201 -20.97 6.29 -19.45
C LYS A 201 -19.85 7.31 -19.30
N HIS A 202 -19.97 8.46 -19.96
CA HIS A 202 -18.98 9.55 -19.82
C HIS A 202 -18.90 10.09 -18.37
N SER A 203 -19.96 9.98 -17.57
CA SER A 203 -19.96 10.36 -16.15
C SER A 203 -19.10 9.45 -15.28
N ALA A 204 -18.68 8.28 -15.79
CA ALA A 204 -17.76 7.40 -15.07
C ALA A 204 -16.35 8.01 -14.91
N TYR A 205 -16.04 9.10 -15.60
CA TYR A 205 -14.79 9.84 -15.47
C TYR A 205 -14.76 10.81 -14.29
N ASP A 206 -15.92 11.20 -13.74
CA ASP A 206 -16.00 12.33 -12.81
C ASP A 206 -15.13 12.11 -11.56
N SER A 207 -15.15 10.91 -10.98
CA SER A 207 -14.29 10.57 -9.83
C SER A 207 -12.79 10.66 -10.12
N LEU A 208 -12.35 10.32 -11.34
CA LEU A 208 -10.95 10.45 -11.76
C LEU A 208 -10.59 11.92 -11.94
N ILE A 209 -11.47 12.71 -12.55
CA ILE A 209 -11.28 14.14 -12.78
C ILE A 209 -11.19 14.89 -11.46
N ASP A 210 -12.08 14.60 -10.51
CA ASP A 210 -12.09 15.26 -9.21
C ASP A 210 -10.85 14.90 -8.39
N ALA A 211 -10.40 13.64 -8.39
CA ALA A 211 -9.18 13.23 -7.72
C ALA A 211 -7.92 13.90 -8.33
N LEU A 212 -7.85 14.00 -9.66
CA LEU A 212 -6.79 14.73 -10.36
C LEU A 212 -6.78 16.22 -9.99
N ARG A 213 -7.96 16.84 -9.90
CA ARG A 213 -8.09 18.25 -9.51
C ARG A 213 -7.60 18.46 -8.08
N SER A 214 -8.01 17.62 -7.13
CA SER A 214 -7.55 17.70 -5.74
C SER A 214 -6.03 17.56 -5.63
N ALA A 215 -5.41 16.64 -6.39
CA ALA A 215 -3.95 16.51 -6.42
C ALA A 215 -3.28 17.76 -7.00
N LEU A 216 -3.81 18.31 -8.11
CA LEU A 216 -3.30 19.54 -8.72
C LEU A 216 -3.42 20.75 -7.78
N GLU A 217 -4.57 20.90 -7.11
CA GLU A 217 -4.79 21.99 -6.15
C GLU A 217 -3.77 21.95 -5.01
N PHE A 218 -3.44 20.77 -4.49
CA PHE A 218 -2.41 20.62 -3.47
C PHE A 218 -1.02 21.04 -3.99
N VAL A 219 -0.63 20.53 -5.16
CA VAL A 219 0.71 20.76 -5.74
C VAL A 219 0.89 22.22 -6.18
N LEU A 220 -0.13 22.83 -6.76
CA LEU A 220 -0.10 24.23 -7.22
C LEU A 220 -0.35 25.23 -6.09
N GLY A 221 -1.08 24.83 -5.04
CA GLY A 221 -1.45 25.70 -3.92
C GLY A 221 -0.30 26.07 -2.98
N GLY A 222 0.92 25.57 -3.20
CA GLY A 222 2.11 25.97 -2.45
C GLY A 222 2.14 25.51 -0.99
N ASN A 223 1.21 24.67 -0.54
CA ASN A 223 1.14 24.19 0.84
C ASN A 223 2.21 23.14 1.22
N GLY A 224 3.26 22.99 0.41
CA GLY A 224 4.49 22.27 0.78
C GLY A 224 5.38 23.03 1.78
N SER A 225 4.88 24.10 2.40
CA SER A 225 5.57 24.74 3.53
C SER A 225 5.48 23.86 4.76
N SER A 226 6.51 23.04 4.96
CA SER A 226 6.89 22.52 6.27
C SER A 226 6.79 23.64 7.33
N PRO A 227 6.25 23.38 8.54
CA PRO A 227 6.09 24.39 9.58
C PRO A 227 7.41 25.00 10.09
N ALA A 228 8.58 24.56 9.58
CA ALA A 228 9.89 25.06 9.98
C ALA A 228 10.27 26.48 9.48
N VAL A 229 9.46 27.13 8.64
CA VAL A 229 9.80 28.47 8.08
C VAL A 229 8.94 29.61 8.64
N ARG A 230 8.00 29.33 9.56
CA ARG A 230 7.12 30.36 10.14
C ARG A 230 7.67 31.10 11.37
N GLU A 231 8.90 30.81 11.82
CA GLU A 231 9.55 31.54 12.93
C GLU A 231 10.81 32.35 12.55
N ALA A 232 10.98 32.70 11.27
CA ALA A 232 12.04 33.63 10.86
C ALA A 232 11.52 34.60 9.80
N GLY A 233 10.72 35.58 10.23
CA GLY A 233 10.24 36.69 9.43
C GLY A 233 9.60 37.77 10.29
#